data_AF-A0A7X8SIV0-F1
#
_entry.id   AF-A0A7X8SIV0-F1
#
_cell.length_a   1.000
_cell.length_b   1.000
_cell.length_c   1.000
_cell.angle_alpha   90.00
_cell.angle_beta   90.00
_cell.angle_gamma   90.00
#
_symmetry.space_group_name_H-M   'P 1'
#
loop_
_entity.id
_entity.type
_entity.pdbx_description
1 polymer ?
#
loop_
_entity_poly.entity_id
_entity_poly.type
_entity_poly.pdbx_seq_one_letter_code
_entity_poly.pdbx_strand_id
1 'polypeptide(L)'
;MNTQLRNQHIFLWLIIAIILPTGLLISTEIPSSYLSNFDNSKATSDVNYYVEGNHLTFQVFHPFKAPTVFLYAIEKNNKEHFLGDVTAKGNFHFKIPSNTISLKVFDQHNKISLIQLSLKR
;
A
#
# COMPACT_ATOMS: atom_id res chain seq x y z
N MET A 1 4.22 26.26 55.22
CA MET A 1 4.96 26.10 53.95
C MET A 1 4.39 25.03 52.99
N ASN A 2 3.27 24.34 53.31
CA ASN A 2 2.67 23.31 52.43
C ASN A 2 1.51 23.79 51.54
N THR A 3 0.95 24.98 51.80
CA THR A 3 -0.24 25.50 51.10
C THR A 3 0.09 26.06 49.71
N GLN A 4 1.26 26.67 49.52
CA GLN A 4 1.70 27.20 48.22
C GLN A 4 2.02 26.09 47.21
N LEU A 5 2.75 25.05 47.64
CA LEU A 5 3.05 23.86 46.83
C LEU A 5 1.77 23.13 46.42
N ARG A 6 0.81 23.00 47.34
CA ARG A 6 -0.49 22.38 47.06
C ARG A 6 -1.30 23.17 46.04
N ASN A 7 -1.33 24.50 46.15
CA ASN A 7 -2.05 25.35 45.20
C ASN A 7 -1.42 25.33 43.80
N GLN A 8 -0.07 25.28 43.70
CA GLN A 8 0.63 25.14 42.43
C GLN A 8 0.37 23.78 41.76
N HIS A 9 0.32 22.70 42.55
CA HIS A 9 -0.02 21.37 42.03
C HIS A 9 -1.47 21.30 41.53
N ILE A 10 -2.43 21.86 42.27
CA ILE A 10 -3.83 21.91 41.84
C ILE A 10 -3.98 22.69 40.53
N PHE A 11 -3.28 23.83 40.40
CA PHE A 11 -3.31 24.64 39.18
C PHE A 11 -2.72 23.89 37.98
N LEU A 12 -1.62 23.16 38.18
CA LEU A 12 -1.02 22.32 37.15
C LEU A 12 -1.97 21.21 36.67
N TRP A 13 -2.61 20.50 37.61
CA TRP A 13 -3.60 19.46 37.28
C TRP A 13 -4.80 20.01 36.54
N LEU A 14 -5.24 21.23 36.86
CA LEU A 14 -6.37 21.89 36.21
C LEU A 14 -6.02 22.27 34.76
N ILE A 15 -4.79 22.72 34.50
CA ILE A 15 -4.29 22.97 33.14
C ILE A 15 -4.25 21.66 32.33
N ILE A 16 -3.69 20.58 32.90
CA ILE A 16 -3.62 19.28 32.22
C ILE A 16 -5.03 18.75 31.90
N ALA A 17 -5.97 18.88 32.84
CA ALA A 17 -7.35 18.44 32.66
C ALA A 17 -8.10 19.19 31.55
N ILE A 18 -7.68 20.41 31.19
CA ILE A 18 -8.27 21.19 30.09
C ILE A 18 -7.58 20.87 28.75
N ILE A 19 -6.26 20.72 28.76
CA ILE A 19 -5.45 20.49 27.53
C ILE A 19 -5.67 19.08 26.96
N LEU A 20 -5.81 18.07 27.81
CA LEU A 20 -5.93 16.67 27.38
C LEU A 20 -7.23 16.37 26.58
N PRO A 21 -8.43 16.82 27.02
CA PRO A 21 -9.66 16.60 26.24
C PRO A 21 -9.72 17.47 24.97
N THR A 22 -9.13 18.67 24.98
CA THR A 22 -9.06 19.52 23.78
C THR A 22 -8.09 18.95 22.74
N GLY A 23 -6.95 18.40 23.16
CA GLY A 23 -6.03 17.70 22.27
C GLY A 23 -6.62 16.44 21.63
N LEU A 24 -7.45 15.69 22.37
CA LEU A 24 -8.14 14.52 21.84
C LEU A 24 -9.23 14.89 20.83
N LEU A 25 -10.01 15.96 21.09
CA LEU A 25 -11.03 16.46 20.16
C LEU A 25 -10.46 16.96 18.83
N ILE A 26 -9.23 17.46 18.81
CA ILE A 26 -8.56 17.94 17.58
C ILE A 26 -7.93 16.78 16.79
N SER A 27 -7.73 15.62 17.41
CA SER A 27 -7.09 14.45 16.78
C SER A 27 -8.03 13.53 15.99
N THR A 28 -9.35 13.74 16.08
CA THR A 28 -10.34 12.82 15.50
C THR A 28 -11.03 13.39 14.28
N GLU A 29 -10.26 13.64 13.22
CA GLU A 29 -10.78 13.65 11.85
C GLU A 29 -9.81 12.91 10.94
N ILE A 30 -9.57 11.63 11.22
CA ILE A 30 -9.16 10.71 10.15
C ILE A 30 -10.46 10.14 9.61
N PRO A 31 -10.95 10.61 8.44
CA PRO A 31 -12.19 10.11 7.90
C PRO A 31 -12.07 8.61 7.66
N SER A 32 -13.07 7.87 8.14
CA SER A 32 -13.17 6.40 8.03
C SER A 32 -13.12 5.90 6.58
N SER A 33 -13.28 6.79 5.61
CA SER A 33 -13.05 6.55 4.18
C SER A 33 -11.60 6.13 3.86
N TYR A 34 -10.63 6.34 4.76
CA TYR A 34 -9.26 5.83 4.59
C TYR A 34 -9.09 4.37 5.05
N LEU A 35 -10.02 3.80 5.83
CA LEU A 35 -9.82 2.49 6.46
C LEU A 35 -10.71 1.35 5.97
N SER A 36 -11.79 1.59 5.22
CA SER A 36 -12.51 0.49 4.58
C SER A 36 -13.52 0.96 3.53
N ASN A 37 -13.24 0.57 2.28
CA ASN A 37 -14.18 0.00 1.31
C ASN A 37 -13.66 0.24 -0.12
N PHE A 38 -12.55 -0.41 -0.47
CA PHE A 38 -12.33 -0.73 -1.88
C PHE A 38 -12.81 -2.15 -2.11
N ASP A 39 -13.93 -2.23 -2.80
CA ASP A 39 -14.57 -3.45 -3.28
C ASP A 39 -13.53 -4.34 -3.98
N ASN A 40 -13.39 -5.59 -3.53
CA ASN A 40 -12.47 -6.56 -4.14
C ASN A 40 -13.06 -7.16 -5.43
N SER A 41 -14.21 -6.68 -5.91
CA SER A 41 -14.79 -7.10 -7.17
C SER A 41 -14.33 -6.18 -8.31
N LYS A 42 -13.43 -6.72 -9.15
CA LYS A 42 -12.89 -6.15 -10.41
C LYS A 42 -11.67 -5.22 -10.30
N ALA A 43 -10.55 -5.77 -9.83
CA ALA A 43 -9.21 -5.21 -10.03
C ALA A 43 -8.71 -5.36 -11.49
N THR A 44 -9.52 -5.00 -12.49
CA THR A 44 -9.06 -4.80 -13.87
C THR A 44 -8.68 -3.34 -14.15
N SER A 45 -9.01 -2.40 -13.27
CA SER A 45 -8.84 -0.96 -13.51
C SER A 45 -7.65 -0.30 -12.79
N ASP A 46 -7.02 -0.96 -11.83
CA ASP A 46 -6.00 -0.30 -10.98
C ASP A 46 -4.57 -0.39 -11.54
N VAL A 47 -4.39 -1.20 -12.59
CA VAL A 47 -3.11 -1.45 -13.20
C VAL A 47 -3.25 -1.50 -14.72
N ASN A 48 -2.45 -0.70 -15.41
CA ASN A 48 -2.21 -0.85 -16.84
C ASN A 48 -0.84 -1.48 -17.08
N TYR A 49 -0.71 -2.28 -18.12
CA TYR A 49 0.57 -2.79 -18.55
C TYR A 49 0.70 -2.69 -20.06
N TYR A 50 1.93 -2.43 -20.49
CA TYR A 50 2.29 -2.35 -21.90
C TYR A 50 3.60 -3.10 -22.09
N VAL A 51 3.67 -3.91 -23.14
CA VAL A 51 4.86 -4.68 -23.49
C VAL A 51 5.34 -4.26 -24.87
N GLU A 52 6.57 -3.79 -24.95
CA GLU A 52 7.25 -3.44 -26.19
C GLU A 52 8.54 -4.24 -26.29
N GLY A 53 8.55 -5.25 -27.14
CA GLY A 53 9.64 -6.22 -27.21
C GLY A 53 9.88 -6.92 -25.86
N ASN A 54 11.06 -6.69 -25.27
CA ASN A 54 11.46 -7.24 -23.96
C ASN A 54 11.31 -6.23 -22.81
N HIS A 55 10.64 -5.11 -23.05
CA HIS A 55 10.38 -4.09 -22.03
C HIS A 55 8.92 -4.14 -21.60
N LEU A 56 8.71 -4.20 -20.30
CA LEU A 56 7.41 -4.10 -19.65
C LEU A 56 7.32 -2.74 -18.97
N THR A 57 6.31 -1.97 -19.34
CA THR A 57 5.86 -0.82 -18.56
C THR A 57 4.64 -1.24 -17.76
N PHE A 58 4.76 -1.21 -16.44
CA PHE A 58 3.71 -1.57 -15.50
C PHE A 58 3.30 -0.31 -14.73
N GLN A 59 2.08 0.16 -14.99
CA GLN A 59 1.52 1.38 -14.42
C GLN A 59 0.51 1.03 -13.34
N VAL A 60 0.73 1.53 -12.14
CA VAL A 60 -0.14 1.34 -10.98
C VAL A 60 -0.81 2.66 -10.63
N PHE A 61 -2.12 2.73 -10.80
CA PHE A 61 -2.91 3.94 -10.53
C PHE A 61 -3.20 4.12 -9.03
N HIS A 62 -3.47 3.00 -8.35
CA HIS A 62 -3.73 2.96 -6.91
C HIS A 62 -2.76 2.00 -6.23
N PRO A 63 -2.18 2.38 -5.07
CA PRO A 63 -1.32 1.48 -4.33
C PRO A 63 -2.08 0.22 -3.93
N PHE A 64 -1.41 -0.92 -4.00
CA PHE A 64 -1.97 -2.17 -3.52
C PHE A 64 -2.18 -2.12 -2.01
N LYS A 65 -3.22 -2.81 -1.51
CA LYS A 65 -3.49 -2.93 -0.06
C LYS A 65 -2.43 -3.72 0.71
N ALA A 66 -1.47 -4.31 0.01
CA ALA A 66 -0.42 -5.14 0.57
C ALA A 66 0.85 -4.32 0.86
N PRO A 67 1.52 -4.55 2.01
CA PRO A 67 2.71 -3.78 2.40
C PRO A 67 3.90 -4.02 1.45
N THR A 68 3.96 -5.20 0.83
CA THR A 68 5.02 -5.61 -0.08
C THR A 68 4.43 -6.41 -1.23
N VAL A 69 4.46 -5.83 -2.43
CA VAL A 69 3.95 -6.46 -3.65
C VAL A 69 5.08 -6.69 -4.61
N PHE A 70 5.19 -7.92 -5.09
CA PHE A 70 6.23 -8.37 -6.01
C PHE A 70 5.64 -8.68 -7.37
N LEU A 71 6.37 -8.28 -8.40
CA LEU A 71 6.03 -8.58 -9.78
C LEU A 71 6.92 -9.70 -10.30
N TYR A 72 6.29 -10.73 -10.85
CA TYR A 72 6.94 -11.86 -11.47
C TYR A 72 6.52 -11.98 -12.94
N ALA A 73 7.48 -12.30 -13.80
CA ALA A 73 7.23 -12.79 -15.14
C ALA A 73 7.16 -14.33 -15.12
N ILE A 74 6.08 -14.90 -15.65
CA ILE A 74 5.92 -16.33 -15.80
C ILE A 74 6.29 -16.70 -17.23
N GLU A 75 7.30 -17.54 -17.38
CA GLU A 75 7.78 -18.09 -18.65
C GLU A 75 6.93 -19.28 -19.11
N LYS A 76 7.01 -19.65 -20.41
CA LYS A 76 6.25 -20.76 -21.01
C LYS A 76 6.44 -22.11 -20.31
N ASN A 77 7.56 -22.33 -19.64
CA ASN A 77 7.88 -23.53 -18.84
C ASN A 77 7.39 -23.43 -17.38
N ASN A 78 6.50 -22.47 -17.06
CA ASN A 78 6.05 -22.12 -15.71
C ASN A 78 7.18 -21.69 -14.75
N LYS A 79 8.34 -21.28 -15.26
CA LYS A 79 9.37 -20.67 -14.44
C LYS A 79 8.98 -19.25 -14.08
N GLU A 80 9.00 -18.92 -12.80
CA GLU A 80 8.77 -17.57 -12.30
C GLU A 80 10.09 -16.79 -12.25
N HIS A 81 10.11 -15.60 -12.83
CA HIS A 81 11.23 -14.68 -12.82
C HIS A 81 10.84 -13.41 -12.07
N PHE A 82 11.52 -13.12 -10.96
CA PHE A 82 11.26 -11.91 -10.19
C PHE A 82 11.73 -10.67 -10.96
N LEU A 83 10.85 -9.68 -11.11
CA LEU A 83 11.15 -8.42 -11.80
C LEU A 83 11.48 -7.30 -10.82
N GLY A 84 10.76 -7.23 -9.70
CA GLY A 84 10.93 -6.16 -8.71
C GLY A 84 9.71 -5.99 -7.81
N ASP A 85 9.83 -5.02 -6.91
CA ASP A 85 8.77 -4.60 -6.00
C ASP A 85 7.94 -3.44 -6.57
N VAL A 86 6.64 -3.47 -6.27
CA VAL A 86 5.65 -2.51 -6.77
C VAL A 86 4.78 -2.05 -5.60
N THR A 87 5.40 -1.36 -4.66
CA THR A 87 4.81 -0.98 -3.36
C THR A 87 4.00 0.31 -3.41
N ALA A 88 4.18 1.13 -4.44
CA ALA A 88 3.56 2.45 -4.56
C ALA A 88 2.86 2.64 -5.90
N LYS A 89 2.03 3.70 -5.99
CA LYS A 89 1.53 4.16 -7.28
C LYS A 89 2.70 4.67 -8.13
N GLY A 90 2.65 4.43 -9.43
CA GLY A 90 3.68 4.91 -10.34
C GLY A 90 3.82 4.08 -11.60
N ASN A 91 4.77 4.47 -12.43
CA ASN A 91 5.16 3.74 -13.63
C ASN A 91 6.46 3.00 -13.34
N PHE A 92 6.44 1.70 -13.53
CA PHE A 92 7.57 0.82 -13.31
C PHE A 92 7.99 0.21 -14.64
N HIS A 93 9.29 0.20 -14.89
CA HIS A 93 9.85 -0.30 -16.14
C HIS A 93 10.75 -1.49 -15.83
N PHE A 94 10.41 -2.64 -16.42
CA PHE A 94 11.12 -3.88 -16.20
C PHE A 94 11.57 -4.48 -17.51
N LYS A 95 12.70 -5.19 -17.48
CA LYS A 95 13.11 -6.05 -18.59
C LYS A 95 12.55 -7.43 -18.35
N ILE A 96 11.75 -7.94 -19.29
CA ILE A 96 11.13 -9.26 -19.20
C ILE A 96 11.80 -10.26 -20.18
N PRO A 97 11.87 -11.55 -19.82
CA PRO A 97 12.28 -12.60 -20.75
C PRO A 97 11.43 -12.63 -22.04
N SER A 98 12.05 -13.03 -23.15
CA SER A 98 11.34 -13.14 -24.44
C SER A 98 10.32 -14.29 -24.49
N ASN A 99 10.35 -15.20 -23.53
CA ASN A 99 9.45 -16.33 -23.40
C ASN A 99 8.39 -16.15 -22.29
N THR A 100 8.21 -14.92 -21.78
CA THR A 100 7.16 -14.60 -20.80
C THR A 100 5.78 -14.72 -21.43
N ILE A 101 4.89 -15.48 -20.78
CA ILE A 101 3.50 -15.73 -21.19
C ILE A 101 2.49 -15.03 -20.28
N SER A 102 2.86 -14.75 -19.04
CA SER A 102 2.01 -14.00 -18.12
C SER A 102 2.83 -13.25 -17.08
N LEU A 103 2.19 -12.28 -16.45
CA LEU A 103 2.71 -11.53 -15.32
C LEU A 103 1.90 -11.90 -14.08
N LYS A 104 2.56 -12.02 -12.94
CA LYS A 104 1.94 -12.34 -11.66
C LYS A 104 2.35 -11.29 -10.64
N VAL A 105 1.34 -10.67 -10.06
CA VAL A 105 1.48 -9.73 -8.94
C VAL A 105 1.21 -10.52 -7.67
N PHE A 106 2.18 -10.59 -6.78
CA PHE A 106 2.16 -11.42 -5.58
C PHE A 106 2.35 -10.59 -4.32
N ASP A 107 1.48 -10.79 -3.34
CA ASP A 107 1.64 -10.25 -1.99
C ASP A 107 2.61 -11.15 -1.21
N GLN A 108 3.80 -10.64 -0.95
CA GLN A 108 4.85 -11.36 -0.21
C GLN A 108 4.44 -11.63 1.24
N HIS A 109 3.66 -10.75 1.86
CA HIS A 109 3.29 -10.84 3.26
C HIS A 109 2.20 -11.89 3.48
N ASN A 110 1.11 -11.79 2.71
CA ASN A 110 -0.01 -12.72 2.81
C ASN A 110 0.18 -14.00 1.98
N LYS A 111 1.22 -14.07 1.15
CA LYS A 111 1.53 -15.17 0.23
C LYS A 111 0.41 -15.47 -0.77
N ILE A 112 -0.30 -14.44 -1.23
CA ILE A 112 -1.44 -14.56 -2.14
C ILE A 112 -1.11 -13.91 -3.48
N SER A 113 -1.56 -14.53 -4.58
CA SER A 113 -1.53 -13.90 -5.90
C SER A 113 -2.64 -12.86 -6.00
N LEU A 114 -2.26 -11.59 -6.17
CA LEU A 114 -3.20 -10.47 -6.28
C LEU A 114 -3.80 -10.38 -7.68
N ILE A 115 -2.95 -10.49 -8.71
CA ILE A 115 -3.35 -10.36 -10.12
C ILE A 115 -2.50 -11.31 -10.96
N GLN A 116 -3.11 -11.96 -11.94
CA GLN A 116 -2.39 -12.68 -12.99
C GLN A 116 -2.87 -12.18 -14.36
N LEU A 117 -1.93 -11.68 -15.17
CA LEU A 117 -2.19 -11.04 -16.46
C LEU A 117 -1.54 -11.87 -17.56
N SER A 118 -2.33 -12.47 -18.42
CA SER A 118 -1.81 -13.18 -19.59
C SER A 118 -1.34 -12.19 -20.65
N LEU A 119 -0.08 -12.31 -21.06
CA LEU A 119 0.47 -11.51 -22.15
C LEU A 119 -0.02 -12.10 -23.48
N LYS A 120 -0.88 -11.35 -24.18
CA LYS A 120 -1.15 -11.62 -25.60
C LYS A 120 -0.03 -10.98 -26.40
N ARG A 121 0.91 -11.80 -26.86
CA ARG A 121 1.90 -11.42 -27.87
C ARG A 121 1.47 -11.93 -29.24
#